data_AF-A0A4V2E915-F1
#
_entry.id   AF-A0A4V2E915-F1
#
_cell.length_a   1.000
_cell.length_b   1.000
_cell.length_c   1.000
_cell.angle_alpha   90.00
_cell.angle_beta   90.00
_cell.angle_gamma   90.00
#
_symmetry.space_group_name_H-M   'P 1'
#
loop_
_entity.id
_entity.type
_entity.pdbx_description
1 polymer ?
#
loop_
_entity_poly.entity_id
_entity_poly.type
_entity_poly.pdbx_seq_one_letter_code
_entity_poly.pdbx_strand_id
1 'polypeptide(L)' 'MSRTDYYHVEDGEWIVVTKRKHKSQCCDCGLVHVLNFRVNEHGQIEVQSARDARATAAVRRAFKFEKD' A
#
# COMPACT_ATOMS: atom_id res chain seq x y z
N MET A 1 -0.93 -19.04 -11.69
CA MET A 1 -1.25 -17.71 -11.11
C MET A 1 0.01 -16.89 -11.27
N SER A 2 0.03 -15.90 -12.17
CA SER A 2 1.24 -15.08 -12.36
C SER A 2 1.57 -14.38 -11.05
N ARG A 3 2.86 -14.37 -10.70
CA ARG A 3 3.37 -13.63 -9.57
C ARG A 3 2.96 -12.18 -9.80
N THR A 4 2.07 -11.64 -8.96
CA THR A 4 1.78 -10.21 -9.00
C THR A 4 3.07 -9.54 -8.53
N ASP A 5 3.88 -9.07 -9.46
CA ASP A 5 5.05 -8.27 -9.11
C ASP A 5 4.52 -7.00 -8.43
N TYR A 6 4.87 -6.84 -7.16
CA TYR A 6 4.55 -5.63 -6.41
C TYR A 6 5.52 -4.55 -6.84
N TYR A 7 4.99 -3.40 -7.22
CA TYR A 7 5.81 -2.22 -7.48
C TYR A 7 6.40 -1.71 -6.17
N HIS A 8 7.73 -1.69 -6.07
CA HIS A 8 8.42 -1.07 -4.94
C HIS A 8 8.63 0.40 -5.26
N VAL A 9 8.12 1.27 -4.39
CA VAL A 9 8.23 2.72 -4.52
C VAL A 9 9.54 3.15 -3.88
N GLU A 10 10.38 3.85 -4.64
CA GLU A 10 11.65 4.40 -4.17
C GLU A 10 11.46 5.72 -3.41
N ASP A 11 12.45 6.13 -2.63
CA ASP A 11 12.40 7.41 -1.92
C ASP A 11 12.32 8.59 -2.90
N GLY A 12 11.41 9.53 -2.63
CA GLY A 12 11.11 10.68 -3.49
C GLY A 12 10.31 10.37 -4.76
N GLU A 13 9.91 9.12 -5.00
CA GLU A 13 9.21 8.72 -6.21
C GLU A 13 7.72 9.13 -6.19
N TRP A 14 7.27 9.75 -7.28
CA TRP A 14 5.84 10.02 -7.49
C TRP A 14 5.15 8.85 -8.16
N ILE A 15 4.10 8.33 -7.52
CA ILE A 15 3.25 7.28 -8.08
C ILE A 15 1.81 7.76 -8.29
N VAL A 16 1.14 7.17 -9.28
CA VAL A 16 -0.30 7.35 -9.48
C VAL A 16 -1.07 6.30 -8.69
N VAL A 17 -2.00 6.74 -7.84
CA VAL A 17 -2.80 5.86 -6.99
C VAL A 17 -4.25 5.80 -7.45
N THR A 18 -4.92 4.69 -7.16
CA THR A 18 -6.37 4.60 -7.34
C THR A 18 -7.09 5.38 -6.24
N LYS A 19 -8.17 6.09 -6.59
CA LYS A 19 -8.93 6.92 -5.64
C LYS A 19 -9.47 6.13 -4.44
N ARG A 20 -9.81 4.85 -4.64
CA ARG A 20 -10.36 3.97 -3.59
C ARG A 20 -9.60 2.64 -3.56
N LYS A 21 -9.58 2.04 -2.37
CA LYS A 21 -9.01 0.71 -2.09
C LYS A 21 -7.58 0.53 -2.60
N HIS A 22 -6.79 1.62 -2.68
CA HIS A 22 -5.39 1.52 -3.06
C HIS A 22 -4.65 0.74 -1.97
N LYS A 23 -3.91 -0.31 -2.35
CA LYS A 23 -3.19 -1.14 -1.39
C LYS A 23 -1.71 -0.78 -1.41
N SER A 24 -1.15 -0.48 -0.26
CA SER A 24 0.29 -0.29 -0.09
C SER A 24 0.79 -1.10 1.10
N GLN A 25 1.91 -1.79 0.93
CA GLN A 25 2.65 -2.38 2.03
C GLN A 25 3.64 -1.34 2.53
N CYS A 26 3.59 -1.01 3.82
CA CYS A 26 4.58 -0.13 4.42
C CYS A 26 5.84 -0.94 4.75
N CYS A 27 7.00 -0.47 4.27
CA CYS A 27 8.30 -1.09 4.49
C CYS A 27 8.69 -1.11 5.98
N ASP A 28 8.34 -0.07 6.74
CA ASP A 28 8.68 0.03 8.17
C ASP A 28 7.78 -0.82 9.07
N CYS A 29 6.46 -0.68 8.95
CA CYS A 29 5.54 -1.40 9.85
C CYS A 29 5.21 -2.82 9.36
N GLY A 30 5.53 -3.15 8.10
CA GLY A 30 5.26 -4.46 7.50
C GLY A 30 3.78 -4.82 7.42
N LEU A 31 2.89 -3.82 7.47
CA LEU A 31 1.44 -3.98 7.33
C LEU A 31 1.00 -3.58 5.92
N VAL A 32 -0.07 -4.21 5.44
CA VAL A 32 -0.76 -3.78 4.22
C VAL A 32 -1.88 -2.81 4.59
N HIS A 33 -1.76 -1.58 4.11
CA HIS A 33 -2.76 -0.53 4.25
C HIS A 33 -3.67 -0.49 3.02
N VAL A 34 -4.93 -0.19 3.28
CA VAL A 34 -5.92 0.16 2.26
C VAL A 34 -6.21 1.64 2.41
N LEU A 35 -5.86 2.39 1.38
CA LEU A 35 -5.99 3.84 1.32
C LEU A 35 -7.17 4.24 0.43
N ASN A 36 -7.94 5.20 0.92
CA ASN A 36 -8.97 5.89 0.17
C ASN A 36 -8.66 7.38 0.17
N PHE A 37 -8.83 8.00 -0.99
CA PHE A 37 -8.59 9.41 -1.22
C PHE A 37 -9.90 10.09 -1.62
N ARG A 38 -10.16 11.26 -1.06
CA ARG A 38 -11.22 12.15 -1.56
C ARG A 38 -10.77 13.60 -1.47
N VAL A 39 -11.36 14.44 -2.31
CA VAL A 39 -11.34 15.88 -2.12
C VAL A 39 -12.58 16.22 -1.32
N ASN A 40 -12.43 16.90 -0.19
CA ASN A 40 -13.55 17.30 0.65
C ASN A 40 -14.21 18.60 0.12
N GLU A 41 -15.25 19.06 0.81
CA GLU A 41 -16.00 20.26 0.41
C GLU A 41 -15.14 21.54 0.43
N HIS A 42 -14.03 21.53 1.17
CA HIS A 42 -13.06 22.63 1.23
C HIS A 42 -11.94 22.53 0.20
N GLY A 43 -12.01 21.56 -0.74
CA GLY A 43 -10.97 21.36 -1.75
C GLY A 43 -9.69 20.70 -1.22
N GLN A 44 -9.70 20.15 -0.01
CA GLN A 44 -8.54 19.51 0.61
C GLN A 44 -8.54 18.00 0.36
N ILE A 45 -7.35 17.41 0.28
CA ILE A 45 -7.20 15.95 0.16
C ILE A 45 -7.36 15.34 1.55
N GLU A 46 -8.34 14.45 1.67
CA GLU A 46 -8.50 13.58 2.83
C GLU A 46 -8.06 12.16 2.48
N VAL A 47 -7.30 11.57 3.39
CA VAL A 47 -6.84 10.19 3.31
C VAL A 47 -7.47 9.37 4.43
N GLN A 48 -8.16 8.31 4.07
CA GLN A 48 -8.65 7.31 5.02
C GLN A 48 -7.81 6.05 4.87
N SER A 49 -7.20 5.61 5.98
CA SER A 49 -6.36 4.42 6.04
C SER A 49 -7.00 3.33 6.88
N ALA A 50 -7.01 2.10 6.37
CA ALA A 50 -7.41 0.90 7.09
C ALA A 50 -6.34 -0.19 6.94
N ARG A 51 -6.28 -1.11 7.91
CA ARG A 51 -5.36 -2.27 7.84
C ARG A 51 -6.06 -3.47 7.20
N ASP A 52 -5.43 -4.07 6.18
CA ASP A 52 -5.86 -5.36 5.60
C ASP A 52 -5.08 -6.51 6.27
N ALA A 53 -5.66 -7.09 7.32
CA ALA A 53 -5.03 -8.17 8.07
C ALA A 53 -4.77 -9.42 7.22
N ARG A 54 -5.66 -9.71 6.26
CA ARG A 54 -5.52 -10.88 5.38
C ARG A 54 -4.37 -10.68 4.40
N ALA A 55 -4.30 -9.52 3.74
CA ALA A 55 -3.20 -9.20 2.85
C ALA A 55 -1.87 -9.14 3.60
N THR A 56 -1.86 -8.58 4.81
CA THR A 56 -0.68 -8.57 5.70
C THR A 56 -0.16 -10.00 5.96
N ALA A 57 -1.04 -10.93 6.31
CA ALA A 57 -0.66 -12.32 6.52
C ALA A 57 -0.13 -12.99 5.23
N ALA A 58 -0.70 -12.66 4.08
CA ALA A 58 -0.27 -13.19 2.79
C ALA A 58 1.12 -12.65 2.39
N VAL A 59 1.36 -11.34 2.48
CA VAL A 59 2.67 -10.76 2.16
C VAL A 59 3.74 -11.28 3.11
N ARG A 60 3.48 -11.43 4.41
CA ARG A 60 4.45 -12.00 5.36
C ARG A 60 4.86 -13.44 5.05
N ARG A 61 3.98 -14.23 4.41
CA ARG A 61 4.31 -15.60 3.98
C ARG A 61 5.16 -15.61 2.72
N ALA A 62 5.00 -14.60 1.86
CA ALA A 62 5.65 -14.51 0.56
C ALA A 62 6.95 -13.68 0.59
N PHE A 63 7.00 -12.60 1.38
CA PHE A 63 8.16 -11.74 1.62
C PHE A 63 9.13 -12.46 2.56
N LYS A 64 9.97 -13.32 1.97
CA LYS A 64 11.29 -13.60 2.51
C LYS A 64 12.20 -12.53 1.91
N PHE A 65 12.47 -11.45 2.64
CA PHE A 65 13.64 -10.64 2.31
C PHE A 65 14.85 -11.57 2.45
N GLU A 66 15.48 -11.95 1.34
CA GLU A 66 16.89 -12.30 1.39
C GLU A 66 17.59 -10.97 1.66
N LYS A 67 18.13 -10.85 2.86
CA LYS A 67 19.03 -9.76 3.20
C LYS A 67 20.31 -10.02 2.40
N ASP A 68 20.69 -9.08 1.53
CA ASP A 68 22.02 -9.08 0.91
C ASP A 68 23.13 -9.18 1.98
#